data_AF-A0A5C8BZH8-F1
#
_entry.id   AF-A0A5C8BZH8-F1
#
_cell.length_a   1.000
_cell.length_b   1.000
_cell.length_c   1.000
_cell.angle_alpha   90.00
_cell.angle_beta   90.00
_cell.angle_gamma   90.00
#
_symmetry.space_group_name_H-M   'P 1'
#
loop_
_entity.id
_entity.type
_entity.pdbx_description
1 polymer ?
#
loop_
_entity_poly.entity_id
_entity_poly.type
_entity_poly.pdbx_seq_one_letter_code
_entity_poly.pdbx_strand_id
1 'polypeptide(L)'
;MAERKPIPIIDLFAGPGGLGEGFSSVRDEHGNPVFSLRVSVEKDEIAHQTLSLRALFRKFPKGKVPECYYDHIRGNITRKELFEHPDAKEAAHEALGEAKCAELGKDSPDEIDGWIKAGLEGASDWVLIGGPPCQAYSLAGRSRRTRESQEKFESDEKHFLYREYLRIIRRFGPTVFVMENVKGMLSSTHGGSPIFER
;
A
#
# COMPACT_ATOMS: atom_id res chain seq x y z
N MET A 1 -16.21 15.07 24.58
CA MET A 1 -16.06 15.24 23.12
C MET A 1 -16.27 13.88 22.49
N ALA A 2 -16.99 13.76 21.37
CA ALA A 2 -17.22 12.47 20.74
C ALA A 2 -15.87 11.87 20.29
N GLU A 3 -15.63 10.60 20.61
CA GLU A 3 -14.43 9.87 20.21
C GLU A 3 -14.36 9.84 18.68
N ARG A 4 -13.39 10.55 18.10
CA ARG A 4 -13.25 10.67 16.65
C ARG A 4 -12.70 9.34 16.13
N LYS A 5 -13.43 8.68 15.22
CA LYS A 5 -12.94 7.45 14.57
C LYS A 5 -11.61 7.73 13.85
N PRO A 6 -10.67 6.77 13.82
CA PRO A 6 -9.43 6.91 13.07
C PRO A 6 -9.70 7.15 11.59
N ILE A 7 -8.89 8.01 10.97
CA ILE A 7 -8.99 8.36 9.54
C ILE A 7 -8.56 7.14 8.70
N PRO A 8 -9.40 6.65 7.78
CA PRO A 8 -9.06 5.55 6.89
C PRO A 8 -7.89 5.85 5.97
N ILE A 9 -7.04 4.85 5.75
CA ILE A 9 -5.95 4.89 4.78
C ILE A 9 -6.10 3.76 3.78
N ILE A 10 -5.91 4.09 2.51
CA ILE A 10 -5.70 3.15 1.41
C ILE A 10 -4.23 3.27 0.98
N ASP A 11 -3.48 2.17 1.05
CA ASP A 11 -2.06 2.09 0.67
C ASP A 11 -1.91 1.30 -0.63
N LEU A 12 -1.48 1.97 -1.69
CA LEU A 12 -1.23 1.33 -2.99
C LEU A 12 0.26 1.15 -3.21
N PHE A 13 0.67 0.03 -3.83
CA PHE A 13 2.09 -0.28 -4.01
C PHE A 13 2.81 -0.32 -2.66
N ALA A 14 2.18 -0.99 -1.68
CA ALA A 14 2.55 -0.89 -0.27
C ALA A 14 3.95 -1.46 0.04
N GLY A 15 4.48 -2.32 -0.83
CA GLY A 15 5.68 -3.10 -0.56
C GLY A 15 5.52 -3.89 0.74
N PRO A 16 6.56 -3.93 1.60
CA PRO A 16 6.43 -4.55 2.92
C PRO A 16 5.68 -3.65 3.94
N GLY A 17 5.17 -2.48 3.56
CA GLY A 17 4.31 -1.62 4.41
C GLY A 17 5.00 -0.49 5.17
N GLY A 18 6.22 -0.09 4.79
CA GLY A 18 6.98 0.92 5.55
C GLY A 18 6.26 2.27 5.71
N LEU A 19 5.62 2.77 4.64
CA LEU A 19 4.86 4.02 4.67
C LEU A 19 3.62 3.89 5.56
N GLY A 20 2.84 2.81 5.38
CA GLY A 20 1.67 2.50 6.20
C GLY A 20 1.99 2.34 7.69
N GLU A 21 3.14 1.74 8.06
CA GLU A 21 3.60 1.67 9.45
C GLU A 21 3.87 3.06 10.05
N GLY A 22 4.45 3.97 9.26
CA GLY A 22 4.66 5.36 9.68
C GLY A 22 3.35 6.04 10.09
N PHE A 23 2.32 5.97 9.25
CA PHE A 23 0.99 6.49 9.58
C PHE A 23 0.35 5.77 10.76
N SER A 24 0.46 4.44 10.80
CA SER A 24 -0.10 3.59 11.87
C SER A 24 0.59 3.78 13.21
N SER A 25 1.73 4.47 13.27
CA SER A 25 2.42 4.81 14.51
C SER A 25 1.89 6.08 15.19
N VAL A 26 1.15 6.93 14.47
CA VAL A 26 0.67 8.21 14.97
C VAL A 26 -0.44 8.00 16.01
N ARG A 27 -0.32 8.68 17.15
CA ARG A 27 -1.30 8.67 18.24
C ARG A 27 -1.74 10.09 18.57
N ASP A 28 -2.98 10.23 19.01
CA ASP A 28 -3.48 11.50 19.55
C ASP A 28 -3.01 11.71 21.00
N GLU A 29 -3.43 12.82 21.61
CA GLU A 29 -3.11 13.19 22.99
C GLU A 29 -3.64 12.19 24.04
N HIS A 30 -4.59 11.33 23.66
CA HIS A 30 -5.16 10.28 24.50
C HIS A 30 -4.53 8.91 24.24
N GLY A 31 -3.59 8.81 23.31
CA GLY A 31 -2.94 7.55 22.93
C GLY A 31 -3.76 6.69 21.97
N ASN A 32 -4.82 7.23 21.35
CA ASN A 32 -5.62 6.53 20.35
C ASN A 32 -4.97 6.63 18.96
N PRO A 33 -5.15 5.62 18.09
CA PRO A 33 -4.67 5.69 16.71
C PRO A 33 -5.38 6.81 15.93
N VAL A 34 -4.60 7.69 15.30
CA VAL A 34 -5.14 8.76 14.44
C VAL A 34 -5.58 8.20 13.07
N PHE A 35 -4.84 7.21 12.57
CA PHE A 35 -5.06 6.61 11.26
C PHE A 35 -5.34 5.11 11.38
N SER A 36 -6.09 4.58 10.42
CA SER A 36 -6.39 3.16 10.30
C SER A 36 -6.21 2.71 8.85
N LEU A 37 -5.22 1.85 8.61
CA LEU A 37 -5.08 1.17 7.32
C LEU A 37 -6.28 0.25 7.09
N ARG A 38 -6.94 0.44 5.95
CA ARG A 38 -8.14 -0.31 5.57
C ARG A 38 -7.88 -1.25 4.41
N VAL A 39 -7.08 -0.83 3.45
CA VAL A 39 -6.64 -1.64 2.31
C VAL A 39 -5.19 -1.30 2.01
N SER A 40 -4.36 -2.33 1.88
CA SER A 40 -2.96 -2.23 1.46
C SER A 40 -2.72 -3.20 0.30
N VAL A 41 -2.42 -2.70 -0.89
CA VAL A 41 -2.26 -3.51 -2.12
C VAL A 41 -0.77 -3.68 -2.45
N GLU A 42 -0.34 -4.93 -2.55
CA GLU A 42 1.03 -5.29 -2.95
C GLU A 42 1.00 -6.50 -3.90
N LYS A 43 1.84 -6.49 -4.93
CA LYS A 43 1.86 -7.53 -5.96
C LYS A 43 2.88 -8.64 -5.71
N ASP A 44 3.99 -8.30 -5.04
CA ASP A 44 5.05 -9.25 -4.70
C ASP A 44 4.62 -10.09 -3.51
N GLU A 45 4.57 -11.41 -3.69
CA GLU A 45 4.06 -12.33 -2.68
C GLU A 45 4.88 -12.29 -1.38
N ILE A 46 6.20 -12.08 -1.45
CA ILE A 46 7.08 -12.03 -0.28
C ILE A 46 6.86 -10.72 0.49
N ALA A 47 6.76 -9.60 -0.21
CA ALA A 47 6.42 -8.32 0.38
C ALA A 47 5.01 -8.34 1.00
N HIS A 48 4.03 -8.93 0.31
CA HIS A 48 2.67 -9.13 0.82
C HIS A 48 2.64 -9.99 2.09
N GLN A 49 3.42 -11.08 2.16
CA GLN A 49 3.55 -11.88 3.36
C GLN A 49 4.07 -11.06 4.55
N THR A 50 5.06 -10.20 4.32
CA THR A 50 5.57 -9.27 5.34
C THR A 50 4.51 -8.25 5.74
N LEU A 51 3.83 -7.64 4.76
CA LEU A 51 2.79 -6.64 4.97
C LEU A 51 1.65 -7.17 5.84
N SER A 52 1.13 -8.36 5.52
CA SER A 52 0.05 -9.01 6.26
C SER A 52 0.48 -9.51 7.65
N LEU A 53 1.74 -9.91 7.82
CA LEU A 53 2.28 -10.25 9.15
C LEU A 53 2.36 -9.01 10.05
N ARG A 54 2.76 -7.87 9.49
CA ARG A 54 2.74 -6.58 10.18
C ARG A 54 1.32 -6.13 10.51
N ALA A 55 0.39 -6.25 9.55
CA ALA A 55 -1.02 -5.96 9.79
C ALA A 55 -1.58 -6.80 10.94
N LEU A 56 -1.28 -8.11 10.99
CA LEU A 56 -1.63 -8.98 12.11
C LEU A 56 -1.03 -8.47 13.43
N PHE A 57 0.26 -8.13 13.46
CA PHE A 57 0.91 -7.63 14.66
C PHE A 57 0.23 -6.37 15.23
N ARG A 58 -0.18 -5.44 14.36
CA ARG A 58 -0.85 -4.18 14.75
C ARG A 58 -2.25 -4.38 15.35
N LYS A 59 -2.89 -5.54 15.16
CA LYS A 59 -4.19 -5.84 15.77
C LYS A 59 -4.12 -6.05 17.27
N PHE A 60 -2.94 -6.33 17.80
CA PHE A 60 -2.75 -6.54 19.23
C PHE A 60 -2.26 -5.27 19.91
N PRO A 61 -2.77 -4.95 21.11
CA PRO A 61 -2.18 -3.91 21.94
C PRO A 61 -0.71 -4.19 22.22
N LYS A 62 0.06 -3.11 22.46
CA LYS A 62 1.49 -3.23 22.76
C LYS A 62 1.70 -4.17 23.96
N GLY A 63 2.53 -5.20 23.77
CA GLY A 63 2.82 -6.22 24.79
C GLY A 63 1.71 -7.26 25.00
N LYS A 64 0.70 -7.31 24.12
CA LYS A 64 -0.41 -8.28 24.15
C LYS A 64 -0.47 -9.16 22.91
N VAL A 65 0.60 -9.18 22.11
CA VAL A 65 0.74 -10.07 20.96
C VAL A 65 0.83 -11.51 21.48
N PRO A 66 0.06 -12.47 20.93
CA PRO A 66 0.02 -13.85 21.43
C PRO A 66 1.35 -14.59 21.16
N GLU A 67 1.66 -15.59 22.00
CA GLU A 67 2.92 -16.33 21.90
C GLU A 67 3.08 -17.05 20.55
N CYS A 68 1.98 -17.50 19.95
CA CYS A 68 1.99 -18.15 18.63
C CYS A 68 2.63 -17.28 17.54
N TYR A 69 2.52 -15.94 17.64
CA TYR A 69 3.21 -15.03 16.74
C TYR A 69 4.73 -15.19 16.88
N TYR A 70 5.25 -15.19 18.11
CA TYR A 70 6.67 -15.34 18.38
C TYR A 70 7.17 -16.75 18.04
N ASP A 71 6.35 -17.77 18.23
CA ASP A 71 6.66 -19.12 17.75
C ASP A 71 6.83 -19.18 16.24
N HIS A 72 6.02 -18.44 15.48
CA HIS A 72 6.23 -18.30 14.05
C HIS A 72 7.55 -17.59 13.73
N ILE A 73 7.86 -16.50 14.42
CA ILE A 73 9.14 -15.77 14.24
C ILE A 73 10.36 -16.66 14.56
N ARG A 74 10.24 -17.54 15.56
CA ARG A 74 11.28 -18.53 15.91
C ARG A 74 11.36 -19.70 14.93
N GLY A 75 10.39 -19.84 14.02
CA GLY A 75 10.30 -20.97 13.09
C GLY A 75 9.71 -22.25 13.70
N ASN A 76 9.10 -22.16 14.89
CA ASN A 76 8.47 -23.29 15.57
C ASN A 76 7.14 -23.69 14.90
N ILE A 77 6.42 -22.71 14.33
CA ILE A 77 5.20 -22.93 13.55
C ILE A 77 5.25 -22.22 12.20
N THR A 78 4.58 -22.80 11.22
CA THR A 78 4.41 -22.23 9.89
C THR A 78 3.51 -21.00 9.93
N ARG A 79 3.59 -20.19 8.86
CA ARG A 79 2.69 -19.05 8.67
C ARG A 79 1.22 -19.47 8.66
N LYS A 80 0.91 -20.61 8.03
CA LYS A 80 -0.45 -21.14 7.97
C LYS A 80 -0.96 -21.45 9.38
N GLU A 81 -0.16 -22.15 10.18
CA GLU A 81 -0.50 -22.46 11.57
C GLU A 81 -0.71 -21.19 12.40
N LEU A 82 0.13 -20.15 12.24
CA LEU A 82 -0.09 -18.86 12.90
C LEU A 82 -1.45 -18.24 12.53
N PHE A 83 -1.77 -18.17 11.22
CA PHE A 83 -2.99 -17.51 10.76
C PHE A 83 -4.27 -18.31 11.07
N GLU A 84 -4.14 -19.61 11.32
CA GLU A 84 -5.23 -20.48 11.76
C GLU A 84 -5.30 -20.66 13.29
N HIS A 85 -4.29 -20.19 14.02
CA HIS A 85 -4.18 -20.37 15.48
C HIS A 85 -5.33 -19.67 16.23
N PRO A 86 -5.98 -20.33 17.21
CA PRO A 86 -7.13 -19.75 17.92
C PRO A 86 -6.89 -18.34 18.48
N ASP A 87 -5.71 -18.09 19.05
CA ASP A 87 -5.34 -16.79 19.65
C ASP A 87 -5.06 -15.68 18.63
N ALA A 88 -4.89 -16.02 17.35
CA ALA A 88 -4.56 -15.06 16.29
C ALA A 88 -5.58 -15.03 15.15
N LYS A 89 -6.46 -16.03 15.04
CA LYS A 89 -7.33 -16.25 13.88
C LYS A 89 -8.22 -15.07 13.51
N GLU A 90 -8.82 -14.41 14.50
CA GLU A 90 -9.68 -13.25 14.27
C GLU A 90 -8.87 -12.06 13.73
N ALA A 91 -7.76 -11.73 14.42
CA ALA A 91 -6.83 -10.69 13.97
C ALA A 91 -6.20 -11.00 12.60
N ALA A 92 -5.94 -12.28 12.32
CA ALA A 92 -5.41 -12.75 11.04
C ALA A 92 -6.42 -12.59 9.91
N HIS A 93 -7.70 -12.90 10.16
CA HIS A 93 -8.78 -12.66 9.21
C HIS A 93 -8.87 -11.16 8.87
N GLU A 94 -8.83 -10.28 9.86
CA GLU A 94 -8.80 -8.83 9.61
C GLU A 94 -7.54 -8.38 8.86
N ALA A 95 -6.37 -8.91 9.21
CA ALA A 95 -5.10 -8.58 8.56
C ALA A 95 -5.08 -8.98 7.07
N LEU A 96 -5.67 -10.13 6.72
CA LEU A 96 -5.89 -10.54 5.31
C LEU A 96 -7.02 -9.75 4.63
N GLY A 97 -7.95 -9.22 5.42
CA GLY A 97 -8.93 -8.23 5.00
C GLY A 97 -8.24 -6.93 4.52
N GLU A 98 -7.23 -6.47 5.25
CA GLU A 98 -6.45 -5.27 4.94
C GLU A 98 -5.43 -5.50 3.80
N ALA A 99 -4.56 -6.49 3.94
CA ALA A 99 -3.44 -6.73 3.03
C ALA A 99 -3.85 -7.59 1.82
N LYS A 100 -3.95 -6.97 0.65
CA LYS A 100 -4.36 -7.59 -0.61
C LYS A 100 -3.16 -7.88 -1.51
N CYS A 101 -3.05 -9.13 -1.95
CA CYS A 101 -2.05 -9.56 -2.92
C CYS A 101 -2.61 -9.34 -4.33
N ALA A 102 -2.30 -8.21 -4.96
CA ALA A 102 -2.77 -7.86 -6.30
C ALA A 102 -1.84 -6.87 -7.01
N GLU A 103 -1.81 -6.94 -8.33
CA GLU A 103 -1.07 -6.09 -9.25
C GLU A 103 -2.01 -5.08 -9.90
N LEU A 104 -1.92 -3.81 -9.46
CA LEU A 104 -2.64 -2.71 -10.10
C LEU A 104 -2.32 -2.67 -11.60
N GLY A 105 -3.34 -2.45 -12.43
CA GLY A 105 -3.21 -2.38 -13.89
C GLY A 105 -3.17 -3.74 -14.60
N LYS A 106 -3.12 -4.84 -13.85
CA LYS A 106 -3.24 -6.21 -14.38
C LYS A 106 -4.46 -6.92 -13.81
N ASP A 107 -4.63 -6.87 -12.50
CA ASP A 107 -5.81 -7.41 -11.82
C ASP A 107 -7.03 -6.49 -12.01
N SER A 108 -8.22 -7.05 -11.75
CA SER A 108 -9.50 -6.40 -12.03
C SER A 108 -9.63 -5.04 -11.31
N PRO A 109 -9.79 -3.93 -12.05
CA PRO A 109 -10.04 -2.63 -11.44
C PRO A 109 -11.29 -2.61 -10.57
N ASP A 110 -12.33 -3.36 -10.96
CA ASP A 110 -13.59 -3.43 -10.21
C ASP A 110 -13.42 -4.15 -8.86
N GLU A 111 -12.53 -5.14 -8.80
CA GLU A 111 -12.22 -5.84 -7.55
C GLU A 111 -11.46 -4.92 -6.58
N ILE A 112 -10.42 -4.24 -7.07
CA ILE A 112 -9.65 -3.26 -6.29
C ILE A 112 -10.55 -2.12 -5.81
N ASP A 113 -11.39 -1.59 -6.71
CA ASP A 113 -12.36 -0.54 -6.39
C ASP A 113 -13.39 -1.02 -5.35
N GLY A 114 -13.78 -2.30 -5.41
CA GLY A 114 -14.64 -2.96 -4.44
C GLY A 114 -14.02 -3.00 -3.05
N TRP A 115 -12.74 -3.40 -2.95
CA TRP A 115 -12.02 -3.39 -1.67
C TRP A 115 -11.90 -1.97 -1.10
N ILE A 116 -11.55 -0.99 -1.92
CA ILE A 116 -11.44 0.42 -1.49
C ILE A 116 -12.79 0.91 -0.98
N LYS A 117 -13.87 0.70 -1.75
CA LYS A 117 -15.22 1.11 -1.34
C LYS A 117 -15.64 0.46 -0.02
N ALA A 118 -15.37 -0.84 0.13
CA ALA A 118 -15.67 -1.57 1.36
C ALA A 118 -14.84 -1.05 2.55
N GLY A 119 -13.54 -0.86 2.36
CA GLY A 119 -12.63 -0.39 3.41
C GLY A 119 -12.88 1.05 3.86
N LEU A 120 -13.36 1.92 2.97
CA LEU A 120 -13.71 3.29 3.31
C LEU A 120 -15.02 3.39 4.10
N GLU A 121 -15.94 2.42 4.00
CA GLU A 121 -17.21 2.41 4.74
C GLU A 121 -18.01 3.72 4.64
N GLY A 122 -17.89 4.44 3.51
CA GLY A 122 -18.56 5.73 3.30
C GLY A 122 -17.91 6.93 4.03
N ALA A 123 -16.69 6.78 4.54
CA ALA A 123 -15.93 7.88 5.12
C ALA A 123 -15.68 9.01 4.10
N SER A 124 -15.99 10.24 4.51
CA SER A 124 -15.72 11.44 3.71
C SER A 124 -14.27 11.89 3.80
N ASP A 125 -13.65 11.72 4.98
CA ASP A 125 -12.27 12.08 5.23
C ASP A 125 -11.40 10.82 5.20
N TRP A 126 -10.49 10.71 4.23
CA TRP A 126 -9.58 9.57 4.11
C TRP A 126 -8.30 9.94 3.34
N VAL A 127 -7.26 9.11 3.51
CA VAL A 127 -5.93 9.34 2.91
C VAL A 127 -5.58 8.23 1.94
N LEU A 128 -5.09 8.62 0.76
CA LEU A 128 -4.44 7.72 -0.17
C LEU A 128 -2.93 7.81 0.00
N ILE A 129 -2.23 6.70 0.19
CA ILE A 129 -0.77 6.66 0.23
C ILE A 129 -0.26 5.65 -0.81
N GLY A 130 1.01 5.79 -1.20
CA GLY A 130 1.66 4.78 -2.02
C GLY A 130 2.89 5.25 -2.77
N GLY A 131 3.72 4.29 -3.18
CA GLY A 131 4.94 4.52 -3.94
C GLY A 131 4.87 3.91 -5.35
N PRO A 132 4.09 4.47 -6.29
CA PRO A 132 4.01 3.93 -7.64
C PRO A 132 5.41 3.91 -8.29
N PRO A 133 5.81 2.80 -8.95
CA PRO A 133 7.17 2.61 -9.39
C PRO A 133 7.62 3.70 -10.39
N CYS A 134 8.75 4.33 -10.08
CA CYS A 134 9.35 5.43 -10.85
C CYS A 134 9.98 5.04 -12.19
N GLN A 135 9.92 3.77 -12.61
CA GLN A 135 10.62 3.30 -13.82
C GLN A 135 10.10 3.95 -15.11
N ALA A 136 8.94 4.61 -15.08
CA ALA A 136 8.45 5.47 -16.14
C ALA A 136 9.30 6.76 -16.34
N TYR A 137 10.05 7.17 -15.32
CA TYR A 137 10.65 8.51 -15.22
C TYR A 137 12.19 8.50 -15.22
N SER A 138 12.85 7.38 -14.87
CA SER A 138 14.31 7.32 -14.74
C SER A 138 15.07 7.25 -16.08
N LEU A 139 16.05 8.16 -16.26
CA LEU A 139 16.98 8.19 -17.40
C LEU A 139 17.86 6.91 -17.50
N ALA A 140 18.16 6.27 -16.36
CA ALA A 140 18.97 5.04 -16.31
C ALA A 140 18.25 3.82 -16.91
N GLY A 141 16.92 3.79 -16.85
CA GLY A 141 16.11 2.77 -17.54
C GLY A 141 16.02 2.98 -19.05
N ARG A 142 16.28 4.21 -19.54
CA ARG A 142 16.34 4.52 -20.99
C ARG A 142 17.69 4.15 -21.60
N SER A 143 18.81 4.32 -20.89
CA SER A 143 20.14 4.05 -21.47
C SER A 143 20.39 2.58 -21.82
N ARG A 144 19.70 1.64 -21.16
CA ARG A 144 19.71 0.21 -21.50
C ARG A 144 18.70 -0.18 -22.59
N ARG A 145 17.78 0.71 -22.97
CA ARG A 145 16.67 0.46 -23.90
C ARG A 145 16.72 1.31 -25.17
N THR A 146 17.87 1.89 -25.49
CA THR A 146 18.15 2.69 -26.70
C THR A 146 18.07 1.92 -28.02
N ARG A 147 17.59 0.67 -28.03
CA ARG A 147 17.39 -0.15 -29.24
C ARG A 147 15.94 -0.47 -29.57
N GLU A 148 14.97 -0.06 -28.75
CA GLU A 148 13.55 -0.33 -29.01
C GLU A 148 12.80 0.93 -29.42
N SER A 149 11.90 0.78 -30.40
CA SER A 149 11.13 1.85 -31.00
C SER A 149 10.27 2.58 -29.97
N GLN A 150 10.04 3.87 -30.21
CA GLN A 150 9.22 4.76 -29.38
C GLN A 150 7.77 4.22 -29.19
N GLU A 151 7.28 3.41 -30.12
CA GLU A 151 5.99 2.69 -30.02
C GLU A 151 6.00 1.61 -28.91
N LYS A 152 7.12 0.92 -28.68
CA LYS A 152 7.26 -0.06 -27.59
C LYS A 152 7.32 0.62 -26.21
N PHE A 153 7.86 1.84 -26.16
CA PHE A 153 7.93 2.66 -24.95
C PHE A 153 6.55 3.11 -24.45
N GLU A 154 5.61 3.37 -25.36
CA GLU A 154 4.21 3.69 -25.02
C GLU A 154 3.40 2.45 -24.61
N SER A 155 3.80 1.26 -25.05
CA SER A 155 3.17 -0.02 -24.69
C SER A 155 3.71 -0.67 -23.41
N ASP A 156 4.75 -0.11 -22.78
CA ASP A 156 5.38 -0.69 -21.61
C ASP A 156 4.46 -0.60 -20.37
N GLU A 157 4.03 -1.77 -19.85
CA GLU A 157 3.15 -1.95 -18.69
C GLU A 157 3.52 -1.11 -17.46
N LYS A 158 4.79 -0.74 -17.31
CA LYS A 158 5.30 0.06 -16.18
C LYS A 158 5.01 1.55 -16.28
N HIS A 159 4.73 2.08 -17.47
CA HIS A 159 4.19 3.43 -17.65
C HIS A 159 2.70 3.51 -17.25
N PHE A 160 2.05 2.39 -17.00
CA PHE A 160 0.63 2.34 -16.63
C PHE A 160 0.40 2.45 -15.12
N LEU A 161 1.34 2.01 -14.28
CA LEU A 161 1.11 1.89 -12.82
C LEU A 161 0.88 3.24 -12.13
N TYR A 162 1.55 4.32 -12.55
CA TYR A 162 1.25 5.66 -12.01
C TYR A 162 -0.16 6.13 -12.42
N ARG A 163 -0.65 5.73 -13.60
CA ARG A 163 -1.99 6.06 -14.07
C ARG A 163 -3.05 5.39 -13.20
N GLU A 164 -2.78 4.20 -12.68
CA GLU A 164 -3.66 3.55 -11.72
C GLU A 164 -3.76 4.33 -10.41
N TYR A 165 -2.65 4.87 -9.90
CA TYR A 165 -2.70 5.76 -8.74
C TYR A 165 -3.57 7.00 -9.02
N LEU A 166 -3.38 7.64 -10.18
CA LEU A 166 -4.20 8.79 -10.61
C LEU A 166 -5.67 8.42 -10.88
N ARG A 167 -5.94 7.21 -11.38
CA ARG A 167 -7.29 6.67 -11.57
C ARG A 167 -8.03 6.59 -10.25
N ILE A 168 -7.38 6.06 -9.20
CA ILE A 168 -7.95 6.00 -7.86
C ILE A 168 -8.21 7.40 -7.30
N ILE A 169 -7.27 8.35 -7.45
CA ILE A 169 -7.51 9.75 -7.06
C ILE A 169 -8.75 10.31 -7.76
N ARG A 170 -8.81 10.18 -9.09
CA ARG A 170 -9.91 10.73 -9.90
C ARG A 170 -11.26 10.10 -9.55
N ARG A 171 -11.27 8.80 -9.25
CA ARG A 171 -12.50 8.05 -8.99
C ARG A 171 -13.03 8.24 -7.57
N PHE A 172 -12.15 8.21 -6.57
CA PHE A 172 -12.55 8.18 -5.16
C PHE A 172 -12.34 9.51 -4.42
N GLY A 173 -11.56 10.44 -4.97
CA GLY A 173 -11.37 11.78 -4.40
C GLY A 173 -10.87 11.79 -2.96
N PRO A 174 -9.66 11.27 -2.66
CA PRO A 174 -9.10 11.32 -1.32
C PRO A 174 -8.96 12.76 -0.81
N THR A 175 -9.17 12.96 0.49
CA THR A 175 -8.97 14.27 1.15
C THR A 175 -7.51 14.71 1.08
N VAL A 176 -6.61 13.74 1.26
CA VAL A 176 -5.16 13.93 1.15
C VAL A 176 -4.59 12.73 0.42
N PHE A 177 -3.61 12.95 -0.45
CA PHE A 177 -2.79 11.86 -0.99
C PHE A 177 -1.30 12.10 -0.72
N VAL A 178 -0.56 11.03 -0.52
CA VAL A 178 0.91 11.03 -0.38
C VAL A 178 1.51 10.03 -1.36
N MET A 179 2.19 10.56 -2.37
CA MET A 179 2.93 9.77 -3.35
C MET A 179 4.42 9.79 -3.02
N GLU A 180 4.97 8.66 -2.56
CA GLU A 180 6.40 8.52 -2.30
C GLU A 180 7.16 8.22 -3.61
N ASN A 181 8.33 8.83 -3.78
CA ASN A 181 9.18 8.58 -4.94
C ASN A 181 10.63 9.03 -4.72
N VAL A 182 11.53 8.61 -5.62
CA VAL A 182 12.96 8.97 -5.61
C VAL A 182 13.21 10.41 -6.07
N LYS A 183 14.27 11.04 -5.54
CA LYS A 183 14.69 12.42 -5.89
C LYS A 183 14.86 12.67 -7.40
N GLY A 184 15.24 11.63 -8.17
CA GLY A 184 15.41 11.72 -9.63
C GLY A 184 14.12 12.07 -10.39
N MET A 185 12.95 11.95 -9.75
CA MET A 185 11.66 12.36 -10.30
C MET A 185 11.63 13.86 -10.63
N LEU A 186 12.30 14.72 -9.84
CA LEU A 186 12.35 16.17 -10.07
C LEU A 186 13.10 16.57 -11.36
N SER A 187 14.02 15.72 -11.82
CA SER A 187 14.79 15.91 -13.05
C SER A 187 14.25 15.11 -14.24
N SER A 188 13.13 14.42 -14.06
CA SER A 188 12.58 13.52 -15.07
C SER A 188 11.83 14.29 -16.16
N THR A 189 12.01 13.87 -17.41
CA THR A 189 11.33 14.46 -18.57
C THR A 189 10.32 13.49 -19.17
N HIS A 190 9.14 13.97 -19.53
CA HIS A 190 8.14 13.23 -20.29
C HIS A 190 7.94 13.93 -21.65
N GLY A 191 8.13 13.21 -22.76
CA GLY A 191 8.02 13.78 -24.10
C GLY A 191 8.96 14.96 -24.39
N GLY A 192 10.13 15.01 -23.75
CA GLY A 192 11.10 16.12 -23.88
C GLY A 192 10.85 17.32 -22.97
N SER A 193 9.72 17.36 -22.26
CA SER A 193 9.40 18.43 -21.30
C SER A 193 9.66 17.97 -19.86
N PRO A 194 10.18 18.85 -18.97
CA PRO A 194 10.27 18.56 -17.54
C PRO A 194 8.90 18.30 -16.94
N ILE A 195 8.80 17.33 -16.02
CA ILE A 195 7.55 17.04 -15.29
C ILE A 195 7.26 18.11 -14.23
N PHE A 196 8.30 18.78 -13.74
CA PHE A 196 8.20 19.89 -12.80
C PHE A 196 8.80 21.14 -13.45
N GLU A 197 8.04 22.23 -13.45
CA GLU A 197 8.57 23.56 -13.75
C GLU A 197 9.53 23.98 -12.62
N ARG A 198 10.64 24.62 -12.98
CA ARG A 198 11.66 25.11 -12.05
C ARG A 198 11.42 26.56 -11.69
#